data_AF-A0A948QGI5-F1
#
_entry.id   AF-A0A948QGI5-F1
#
_cell.length_a   1.000
_cell.length_b   1.000
_cell.length_c   1.000
_cell.angle_alpha   90.00
_cell.angle_beta   90.00
_cell.angle_gamma   90.00
#
_symmetry.space_group_name_H-M   'P 1'
#
loop_
_entity.id
_entity.type
_entity.pdbx_description
1 polymer ?
#
loop_
_entity_poly.entity_id
_entity_poly.type
_entity_poly.pdbx_seq_one_letter_code
_entity_poly.pdbx_strand_id
1 'polypeptide(L)'
;MEVIDDIPVKLELDDVVKKTRIRSMNDSFKDIINELLEIARPIAKPKALFEISSVENRQGDSLEIGGRKFTSHILRVNLDKIDTVFPYIVTCGREVDEIEIPEHQLMKYYFMDQIKEVIVRSALSYLIDHIRNNYAC
;
A
#
# COMPACT_ATOMS: atom_id res chain seq x y z
N MET A 1 -12.78 -8.66 11.26
CA MET A 1 -11.49 -8.02 10.94
C MET A 1 -10.45 -9.11 10.76
N GLU A 2 -9.68 -9.07 9.68
CA GLU A 2 -8.69 -10.08 9.29
C GLU A 2 -7.33 -9.43 9.02
N VAL A 3 -6.27 -10.05 9.52
CA VAL A 3 -4.87 -9.60 9.39
C VAL A 3 -4.13 -10.55 8.47
N ILE A 4 -3.36 -10.00 7.54
CA ILE A 4 -2.44 -10.74 6.67
C ILE A 4 -1.03 -10.19 6.94
N ASP A 5 -0.14 -11.01 7.48
CA ASP A 5 1.21 -10.62 7.92
C ASP A 5 2.35 -11.46 7.30
N ASP A 6 2.00 -12.31 6.33
CA ASP A 6 2.86 -13.19 5.55
C ASP A 6 2.83 -12.87 4.04
N ILE A 7 2.61 -11.59 3.70
CA ILE A 7 2.54 -11.13 2.32
C ILE A 7 3.90 -11.31 1.62
N PRO A 8 3.97 -12.06 0.51
CA PRO A 8 5.21 -12.27 -0.22
C PRO A 8 5.68 -10.96 -0.87
N VAL A 9 6.96 -10.64 -0.70
CA VAL A 9 7.58 -9.45 -1.30
C VAL A 9 8.45 -9.85 -2.47
N LYS A 10 8.10 -9.37 -3.65
CA LYS A 10 9.01 -9.33 -4.81
C LYS A 10 9.32 -7.88 -5.10
N LEU A 11 10.59 -7.53 -4.97
CA LEU A 11 11.07 -6.16 -5.10
C LEU A 11 12.24 -6.14 -6.08
N GLU A 12 12.00 -5.72 -7.31
CA GLU A 12 13.02 -5.65 -8.36
C GLU A 12 13.44 -4.20 -8.65
N LEU A 13 14.67 -4.04 -9.16
CA LEU A 13 15.21 -2.74 -9.58
C LEU A 13 14.27 -2.01 -10.52
N ASP A 14 13.73 -2.72 -11.52
CA ASP A 14 12.85 -2.13 -12.53
C ASP A 14 11.54 -1.60 -11.92
N ASP A 15 11.03 -2.21 -10.86
CA ASP A 15 9.81 -1.75 -10.19
C ASP A 15 10.05 -0.40 -9.51
N VAL A 16 11.21 -0.24 -8.87
CA VAL A 16 11.64 1.01 -8.24
C VAL A 16 11.94 2.07 -9.30
N VAL A 17 12.71 1.73 -10.34
CA VAL A 17 13.08 2.66 -11.42
C VAL A 17 11.85 3.24 -12.10
N LYS A 18 10.87 2.40 -12.47
CA LYS A 18 9.59 2.83 -13.07
C LYS A 18 8.81 3.76 -12.15
N LYS A 19 8.96 3.58 -10.84
CA LYS A 19 8.26 4.39 -9.84
C LYS A 19 8.89 5.76 -9.65
N THR A 20 10.20 5.86 -9.84
CA THR A 20 10.90 7.14 -9.78
C THR A 20 10.41 8.08 -10.89
N ARG A 21 10.44 9.39 -10.62
CA ARG A 21 10.15 10.42 -11.64
C ARG A 21 11.42 10.94 -12.33
N ILE A 22 12.51 10.18 -12.27
CA ILE A 22 13.81 10.61 -12.79
C ILE A 22 13.89 10.32 -14.29
N ARG A 23 13.86 11.38 -15.09
CA ARG A 23 13.94 11.29 -16.56
C ARG A 23 15.29 10.74 -17.05
N SER A 24 16.37 11.11 -16.37
CA SER A 24 17.75 10.74 -16.73
C SER A 24 18.31 9.70 -15.78
N MET A 25 17.64 8.54 -15.68
CA MET A 25 18.11 7.43 -14.86
C MET A 25 19.45 6.93 -15.41
N ASN A 26 20.51 7.05 -14.60
CA ASN A 26 21.87 6.63 -14.94
C ASN A 26 22.31 5.46 -14.06
N ASP A 27 23.46 4.88 -14.37
CA ASP A 27 23.94 3.67 -13.68
C ASP A 27 24.30 3.94 -12.23
N SER A 28 24.83 5.12 -11.90
CA SER A 28 25.09 5.51 -10.50
C SER A 28 23.82 5.54 -9.65
N PHE A 29 22.69 5.98 -10.18
CA PHE A 29 21.41 5.91 -9.46
C PHE A 29 20.90 4.48 -9.33
N LYS A 30 21.06 3.64 -10.36
CA LYS A 30 20.70 2.22 -10.27
C LYS A 30 21.56 1.50 -9.23
N ASP A 31 22.84 1.82 -9.14
CA ASP A 31 23.75 1.26 -8.13
C ASP A 31 23.29 1.63 -6.71
N ILE A 32 22.88 2.88 -6.48
CA ILE A 32 22.31 3.30 -5.20
C ILE A 32 21.02 2.52 -4.90
N ILE A 33 20.12 2.38 -5.88
CA ILE A 33 18.88 1.62 -5.68
C ILE A 33 19.20 0.17 -5.35
N ASN A 34 20.12 -0.47 -6.08
CA ASN A 34 20.54 -1.84 -5.81
C ASN A 34 21.11 -1.99 -4.40
N GLU A 35 21.96 -1.07 -3.93
CA GLU A 35 22.46 -1.08 -2.55
C GLU A 35 21.31 -1.09 -1.54
N LEU A 36 20.31 -0.23 -1.73
CA LEU A 36 19.14 -0.15 -0.85
C LEU A 36 18.25 -1.39 -0.94
N LEU A 37 18.14 -2.00 -2.12
CA LEU A 37 17.40 -3.24 -2.33
C LEU A 37 18.02 -4.40 -1.55
N GLU A 38 19.34 -4.53 -1.54
CA GLU A 38 20.03 -5.57 -0.78
C GLU A 38 19.80 -5.45 0.73
N ILE A 39 19.58 -4.23 1.23
CA ILE A 39 19.24 -3.96 2.64
C ILE A 39 17.76 -4.24 2.92
N ALA A 40 16.86 -3.76 2.04
CA ALA A 40 15.42 -3.79 2.29
C ALA A 40 14.80 -5.17 2.06
N ARG A 41 15.20 -5.90 1.00
CA ARG A 41 14.64 -7.21 0.62
C ARG A 41 14.60 -8.23 1.76
N PRO A 42 15.68 -8.49 2.52
CA PRO A 42 15.68 -9.55 3.53
C PRO A 42 14.79 -9.25 4.74
N ILE A 43 14.45 -7.98 4.98
CA ILE A 43 13.67 -7.55 6.15
C ILE A 43 12.26 -7.06 5.79
N ALA A 44 11.93 -6.96 4.50
CA ALA A 44 10.63 -6.51 4.04
C ALA A 44 9.50 -7.43 4.55
N LYS A 45 8.65 -6.87 5.41
CA LYS A 45 7.51 -7.59 6.01
C LYS A 45 6.25 -6.71 6.03
N PRO A 46 5.68 -6.41 4.84
CA PRO A 46 4.44 -5.67 4.75
C PRO A 46 3.30 -6.43 5.40
N LYS A 47 2.28 -5.67 5.81
CA LYS A 47 1.10 -6.20 6.51
C LYS A 47 -0.14 -5.53 5.96
N ALA A 48 -1.23 -6.27 5.95
CA ALA A 48 -2.54 -5.78 5.59
C ALA A 48 -3.56 -6.14 6.65
N LEU A 49 -4.57 -5.30 6.77
CA LEU A 49 -5.73 -5.49 7.62
C LEU A 49 -6.97 -5.09 6.84
N PHE A 50 -8.02 -5.89 6.89
CA PHE A 50 -9.31 -5.50 6.33
C PHE A 50 -10.48 -5.98 7.18
N GLU A 51 -11.65 -5.43 6.91
CA GLU A 51 -12.90 -5.84 7.52
C GLU A 51 -13.99 -5.94 6.46
N ILE A 52 -14.93 -6.87 6.62
CA ILE A 52 -16.13 -6.94 5.79
C ILE A 52 -17.19 -6.10 6.49
N SER A 53 -17.65 -5.03 5.86
CA SER A 53 -18.57 -4.07 6.48
C SER A 53 -19.79 -3.84 5.61
N SER A 54 -20.97 -3.81 6.24
CA SER A 54 -22.21 -3.42 5.58
C SER A 54 -22.25 -1.91 5.33
N VAL A 55 -22.92 -1.53 4.24
CA VAL A 55 -23.27 -0.14 3.93
C VAL A 55 -24.75 0.08 4.23
N GLU A 56 -25.03 0.99 5.16
CA GLU A 56 -26.36 1.19 5.75
C GLU A 56 -26.71 2.69 5.82
N ASN A 57 -27.94 2.99 6.26
CA ASN A 57 -28.38 4.33 6.67
C ASN A 57 -28.07 5.46 5.66
N ARG A 58 -28.31 5.19 4.37
CA ARG A 58 -28.10 6.15 3.26
C ARG A 58 -29.15 7.27 3.31
N GLN A 59 -28.74 8.50 3.65
CA GLN A 59 -29.60 9.68 3.73
C GLN A 59 -28.87 10.94 3.26
N GLY A 60 -29.42 11.62 2.25
CA GLY A 60 -28.83 12.83 1.68
C GLY A 60 -27.40 12.58 1.20
N ASP A 61 -26.45 13.24 1.86
CA ASP A 61 -25.01 13.11 1.59
C ASP A 61 -24.29 12.23 2.61
N SER A 62 -25.02 11.42 3.38
CA SER A 62 -24.46 10.56 4.41
C SER A 62 -24.88 9.10 4.27
N LEU A 63 -24.06 8.21 4.84
CA LEU A 63 -24.27 6.78 4.95
C LEU A 63 -23.48 6.26 6.15
N GLU A 64 -23.73 5.03 6.55
CA GLU A 64 -22.94 4.32 7.57
C GLU A 64 -22.19 3.13 6.95
N ILE A 65 -20.93 2.94 7.35
CA ILE A 65 -20.13 1.76 7.01
C ILE A 65 -19.74 1.10 8.34
N GLY A 66 -20.19 -0.14 8.57
CA GLY A 66 -19.90 -0.84 9.84
C GLY A 66 -20.32 -0.04 11.08
N GLY A 67 -21.47 0.64 11.02
CA GLY A 67 -21.99 1.47 12.12
C GLY A 67 -21.25 2.82 12.33
N ARG A 68 -20.34 3.21 11.43
CA ARG A 68 -19.68 4.53 11.45
C ARG A 68 -20.27 5.43 10.38
N LYS A 69 -20.72 6.63 10.78
CA LYS A 69 -21.29 7.62 9.86
C LYS A 69 -20.21 8.35 9.06
N PHE A 70 -20.39 8.40 7.76
CA PHE A 70 -19.63 9.21 6.81
C PHE A 70 -20.54 10.27 6.18
N THR A 71 -20.02 11.49 6.02
CA THR A 71 -20.73 12.59 5.33
C THR A 71 -19.91 12.99 4.11
N SER A 72 -20.32 12.50 2.93
CA SER A 72 -19.71 12.79 1.64
C SER A 72 -20.69 12.44 0.52
N HIS A 73 -21.08 13.44 -0.27
CA HIS A 73 -21.93 13.22 -1.45
C HIS A 73 -21.31 12.21 -2.41
N ILE A 74 -20.01 12.31 -2.67
CA ILE A 74 -19.28 11.41 -3.58
C ILE A 74 -19.31 9.97 -3.06
N LEU A 75 -19.04 9.76 -1.77
CA LEU A 75 -19.06 8.41 -1.18
C LEU A 75 -20.47 7.82 -1.22
N ARG A 76 -21.50 8.63 -0.91
CA ARG A 76 -22.91 8.21 -1.00
C ARG A 76 -23.27 7.76 -2.40
N VAL A 77 -22.94 8.56 -3.42
CA VAL A 77 -23.19 8.20 -4.81
C VAL A 77 -22.43 6.93 -5.21
N ASN A 78 -21.17 6.79 -4.81
CA ASN A 78 -20.36 5.61 -5.14
C ASN A 78 -20.87 4.32 -4.49
N LEU A 79 -21.52 4.41 -3.32
CA LEU A 79 -21.99 3.26 -2.54
C LEU A 79 -23.53 3.10 -2.55
N ASP A 80 -24.23 3.80 -3.45
CA ASP A 80 -25.70 3.84 -3.49
C ASP A 80 -26.33 2.46 -3.69
N LYS A 81 -25.67 1.60 -4.46
CA LYS A 81 -26.09 0.22 -4.79
C LYS A 81 -25.13 -0.85 -4.26
N ILE A 82 -24.22 -0.48 -3.37
CA ILE A 82 -23.20 -1.38 -2.82
C ILE A 82 -23.55 -1.64 -1.37
N ASP A 83 -23.86 -2.89 -1.01
CA ASP A 83 -24.26 -3.26 0.35
C ASP A 83 -23.09 -3.74 1.21
N THR A 84 -21.98 -4.15 0.59
CA THR A 84 -20.80 -4.64 1.30
C THR A 84 -19.56 -3.97 0.75
N VAL A 85 -18.72 -3.47 1.66
CA VAL A 85 -17.42 -2.89 1.37
C VAL A 85 -16.36 -3.53 2.23
N PHE A 86 -15.11 -3.37 1.81
CA PHE A 86 -13.95 -3.92 2.52
C PHE A 86 -13.01 -2.79 2.93
N PRO A 87 -13.27 -2.04 4.02
CA PRO A 87 -12.31 -1.07 4.52
C PRO A 87 -10.99 -1.77 4.88
N TYR A 88 -9.86 -1.14 4.56
CA TYR A 88 -8.54 -1.75 4.75
C TYR A 88 -7.45 -0.76 5.16
N ILE A 89 -6.37 -1.32 5.70
CA ILE A 89 -5.08 -0.68 5.97
C ILE A 89 -3.99 -1.57 5.37
N VAL A 90 -2.99 -0.98 4.71
CA VAL A 90 -1.81 -1.67 4.19
C VAL A 90 -0.56 -0.87 4.55
N THR A 91 0.52 -1.56 4.92
CA THR A 91 1.81 -0.95 5.30
C THR A 91 2.99 -1.71 4.67
N CYS A 92 4.12 -1.03 4.45
CA CYS A 92 5.38 -1.66 4.04
C CYS A 92 6.05 -2.44 5.17
N GLY A 93 5.56 -2.27 6.41
CA GLY A 93 6.16 -2.85 7.60
C GLY A 93 7.15 -1.88 8.25
N ARG A 94 7.19 -1.94 9.57
CA ARG A 94 8.12 -1.14 10.39
C ARG A 94 9.58 -1.50 10.08
N GLU A 95 9.81 -2.75 9.71
CA GLU A 95 11.11 -3.34 9.42
C GLU A 95 11.88 -2.57 8.34
N VAL A 96 11.20 -2.14 7.27
CA VAL A 96 11.80 -1.30 6.21
C VAL A 96 11.66 0.18 6.55
N ASP A 97 10.60 0.55 7.27
CA ASP A 97 10.37 1.96 7.62
C ASP A 97 11.48 2.54 8.51
N GLU A 98 12.01 1.71 9.41
CA GLU A 98 13.07 2.06 10.36
C GLU A 98 14.49 2.02 9.78
N ILE A 99 14.67 1.77 8.48
CA ILE A 99 16.00 1.87 7.86
C ILE A 99 16.45 3.34 7.92
N GLU A 100 17.46 3.60 8.74
CA GLU A 100 18.05 4.92 8.89
C GLU A 100 18.97 5.24 7.71
N ILE A 101 18.62 6.31 6.99
CA ILE A 101 19.47 6.89 5.94
C ILE A 101 20.03 8.21 6.48
N PRO A 102 21.36 8.42 6.44
CA PRO A 102 21.94 9.69 6.90
C PRO A 102 21.32 10.89 6.17
N GLU A 103 20.99 11.96 6.92
CA GLU A 103 20.25 13.12 6.38
C GLU A 103 20.92 13.81 5.19
N HIS A 104 22.25 13.75 5.11
CA HIS A 104 23.01 14.32 3.99
C HIS A 104 22.89 13.50 2.69
N GLN A 105 22.35 12.28 2.73
CA GLN A 105 22.20 11.38 1.59
C GLN A 105 20.81 11.48 0.96
N LEU A 106 20.46 12.67 0.50
CA LEU A 106 19.11 12.98 -0.04
C LEU A 106 18.65 12.00 -1.13
N MET A 107 19.55 11.57 -2.02
CA MET A 107 19.20 10.61 -3.08
C MET A 107 18.88 9.22 -2.52
N LYS A 108 19.63 8.75 -1.52
CA LYS A 108 19.34 7.47 -0.86
C LYS A 108 18.02 7.53 -0.11
N TYR A 109 17.76 8.65 0.56
CA TYR A 109 16.49 8.86 1.26
C TYR A 109 15.31 8.80 0.28
N TYR A 110 15.41 9.51 -0.85
CA TYR A 110 14.40 9.47 -1.90
C TYR A 110 14.18 8.05 -2.43
N PHE A 111 15.25 7.33 -2.79
CA PHE A 111 15.10 5.97 -3.32
C PHE A 111 14.57 4.97 -2.28
N MET A 112 14.92 5.12 -1.01
CA MET A 112 14.36 4.33 0.08
C MET A 112 12.85 4.57 0.21
N ASP A 113 12.39 5.81 0.12
CA ASP A 113 10.95 6.12 0.11
C ASP A 113 10.24 5.49 -1.11
N GLN A 114 10.85 5.52 -2.30
CA GLN A 114 10.30 4.83 -3.47
C GLN A 114 10.24 3.31 -3.27
N ILE A 115 11.23 2.70 -2.64
CA ILE A 115 11.21 1.28 -2.26
C ILE A 115 10.05 0.99 -1.31
N LYS A 116 9.87 1.78 -0.25
CA LYS A 116 8.74 1.64 0.69
C LYS A 116 7.40 1.73 -0.03
N GLU A 117 7.24 2.65 -0.98
CA GLU A 117 6.02 2.77 -1.78
C GLU A 117 5.77 1.54 -2.67
N VAL A 118 6.81 1.00 -3.32
CA VAL A 118 6.70 -0.23 -4.13
C VAL A 118 6.23 -1.40 -3.27
N ILE A 119 6.77 -1.54 -2.05
CA ILE A 119 6.38 -2.60 -1.10
C ILE A 119 4.90 -2.43 -0.69
N VAL A 120 4.46 -1.24 -0.28
CA VAL A 120 3.05 -0.99 0.09
C VAL A 120 2.12 -1.31 -1.08
N ARG A 121 2.47 -0.91 -2.31
CA ARG A 121 1.63 -1.15 -3.48
C ARG A 121 1.55 -2.63 -3.85
N SER A 122 2.65 -3.36 -3.73
CA SER A 122 2.67 -4.81 -3.92
C SER A 122 1.75 -5.50 -2.91
N ALA A 123 1.85 -5.12 -1.64
CA ALA A 123 0.99 -5.65 -0.58
C ALA A 123 -0.49 -5.28 -0.77
N LEU A 124 -0.78 -4.10 -1.28
CA LEU A 124 -2.15 -3.69 -1.62
C LEU A 124 -2.70 -4.54 -2.77
N SER A 125 -1.91 -4.80 -3.81
CA SER A 125 -2.33 -5.69 -4.90
C SER A 125 -2.64 -7.09 -4.37
N TYR A 126 -1.76 -7.63 -3.52
CA TYR A 126 -1.97 -8.92 -2.88
C TYR A 126 -3.27 -8.94 -2.07
N LEU A 127 -3.53 -7.92 -1.24
CA LEU A 127 -4.76 -7.81 -0.47
C LEU A 127 -6.00 -7.78 -1.37
N ILE A 128 -5.97 -6.98 -2.45
CA ILE A 128 -7.09 -6.87 -3.39
C ILE A 128 -7.38 -8.23 -4.03
N ASP A 129 -6.35 -8.96 -4.45
CA ASP A 129 -6.49 -10.28 -5.05
C ASP A 129 -6.97 -11.32 -4.02
N HIS A 130 -6.49 -11.26 -2.78
CA HIS A 130 -6.99 -12.08 -1.66
C HIS A 130 -8.47 -11.84 -1.41
N ILE A 131 -8.90 -10.58 -1.32
CA ILE A 131 -10.32 -10.24 -1.12
C ILE A 131 -11.16 -10.75 -2.29
N ARG A 132 -10.69 -10.56 -3.52
CA ARG A 132 -11.41 -11.00 -4.72
C ARG A 132 -11.59 -12.52 -4.76
N ASN A 133 -10.53 -13.27 -4.48
CA ASN A 133 -10.55 -14.73 -4.57
C ASN A 133 -11.37 -15.40 -3.47
N ASN A 134 -11.52 -14.74 -2.31
CA ASN A 134 -12.19 -15.33 -1.14
C ASN A 134 -13.58 -14.76 -0.85
N TYR A 135 -13.88 -13.53 -1.28
CA TYR A 135 -15.11 -12.82 -0.88
C TYR A 135 -15.86 -12.14 -2.02
N ALA A 136 -15.20 -11.75 -3.12
CA ALA A 136 -15.90 -11.17 -4.25
C ALA A 136 -16.51 -12.31 -5.11
N CYS A 137 -17.84 -12.31 -5.23
CA CYS A 137 -18.56 -13.12 -6.22
C CYS A 137 -18.48 -12.47 -7.60
#